data_AF-A0A5E4LNT9-F1
#
_entry.id   AF-A0A5E4LNT9-F1
#
_cell.length_a   1.000
_cell.length_b   1.000
_cell.length_c   1.000
_cell.angle_alpha   90.00
_cell.angle_beta   90.00
_cell.angle_gamma   90.00
#
_symmetry.space_group_name_H-M   'P 1'
#
loop_
_entity.id
_entity.type
_entity.pdbx_description
1 polymer ?
#
loop_
_entity_poly.entity_id
_entity_poly.type
_entity_poly.pdbx_seq_one_letter_code
_entity_poly.pdbx_strand_id
1 'polypeptide(L)'
;MHKLEAPRSLNAIVRSAQNFYSQRGAMHYYEHAHAVLDTARRSRIVESSVLTDKKETMERKWANAALAAVSLYHVVERRNISSVIPDLPPELRNDRVLSELDTFCRITDTIRAGGTLQDLIPLLNGGQAPLALLVVLSDYAVTHNTEDRLSGLIDPKHQSIFRCYNSFDEAFLSMRLDAMAGENVFAPVAELFGYPKLAGTILKHSYRVNHRPLYDFVNTIMTDEIIQQRLAITQRAVKELGRHIGAILREYGFEADLEYRPVKSEGKLMRKIYRILQEEHAHAIETPDAVTSTLLDNYLVNALPHFESFKEIHDWSAARVILRRYKGKDIDNLSADEQAAVYELAKRVVDFAVGVTAGQVRADYEYKFIQKDNGYKGGHWDIFPSPHVSSDGFDLITTALNFEVQLKLHEWHEVAEHGKAAHYYYIGGDPAFMQTLNTAYHNIIHYVVGKKPKLVPNGRV
;
A
#
# COMPACT_ATOMS: atom_id res chain seq x y z
N MET A 1 1.59 36.01 -19.33
CA MET A 1 0.93 35.07 -18.40
C MET A 1 -0.52 34.92 -18.81
N HIS A 2 -0.93 33.80 -19.40
CA HIS A 2 -2.35 33.50 -19.59
C HIS A 2 -2.99 33.31 -18.21
N LYS A 3 -4.08 34.03 -17.91
CA LYS A 3 -4.89 33.76 -16.71
C LYS A 3 -5.42 32.34 -16.85
N LEU A 4 -5.06 31.46 -15.92
CA LEU A 4 -5.63 30.12 -15.84
C LEU A 4 -7.13 30.27 -15.55
N GLU A 5 -7.98 29.81 -16.46
CA GLU A 5 -9.41 29.71 -16.20
C GLU A 5 -9.67 28.77 -15.01
N ALA A 6 -10.81 28.96 -14.34
CA ALA A 6 -11.18 28.06 -13.25
C ALA A 6 -11.46 26.65 -13.80
N PRO A 7 -10.89 25.58 -13.21
CA PRO A 7 -11.22 24.24 -13.65
C PRO A 7 -12.69 23.93 -13.36
N ARG A 8 -13.28 23.05 -14.16
CA ARG A 8 -14.67 22.61 -13.97
C ARG A 8 -14.82 21.85 -12.65
N SER A 9 -16.02 21.89 -12.09
CA SER A 9 -16.33 21.10 -10.88
C SER A 9 -16.26 19.60 -11.17
N LEU A 10 -16.01 18.80 -10.13
CA LEU A 10 -15.96 17.34 -10.27
C LEU A 10 -17.24 16.76 -10.91
N ASN A 11 -18.41 17.24 -10.47
CA ASN A 11 -19.69 16.80 -11.02
C ASN A 11 -19.83 17.12 -12.51
N ALA A 12 -19.28 18.25 -12.98
CA ALA A 12 -19.29 18.60 -14.39
C ALA A 12 -18.37 17.69 -15.19
N ILE A 13 -17.18 17.38 -14.66
CA ILE A 13 -16.21 16.44 -15.27
C ILE A 13 -16.83 15.04 -15.39
N VAL A 14 -17.43 14.52 -14.31
CA VAL A 14 -18.08 13.21 -14.28
C VAL A 14 -19.22 13.12 -15.30
N ARG A 15 -20.11 14.12 -15.37
CA ARG A 15 -21.18 14.16 -16.37
C ARG A 15 -20.65 14.24 -17.80
N SER A 16 -19.58 15.01 -18.01
CA SER A 16 -18.87 15.13 -19.30
C SER A 16 -18.41 13.75 -19.77
N ALA A 17 -17.75 12.99 -18.89
CA ALA A 17 -17.29 11.64 -19.16
C ALA A 17 -18.46 10.69 -19.43
N GLN A 18 -19.46 10.65 -18.54
CA GLN A 18 -20.62 9.78 -18.71
C GLN A 18 -21.30 9.97 -20.08
N ASN A 19 -21.51 11.21 -20.50
CA ASN A 19 -22.08 11.52 -21.81
C ASN A 19 -21.15 11.06 -22.95
N PHE A 20 -19.85 11.31 -22.83
CA PHE A 20 -18.85 10.92 -23.83
C PHE A 20 -18.84 9.40 -24.10
N TYR A 21 -18.85 8.59 -23.05
CA TYR A 21 -18.88 7.13 -23.14
C TYR A 21 -20.26 6.62 -23.60
N SER A 22 -21.35 7.20 -23.09
CA SER A 22 -22.72 6.81 -23.47
C SER A 22 -22.99 7.02 -24.95
N GLN A 23 -22.59 8.17 -25.51
CA GLN A 23 -22.72 8.47 -26.93
C GLN A 23 -21.96 7.51 -27.84
N ARG A 24 -20.99 6.77 -27.30
CA ARG A 24 -20.13 5.82 -28.02
C ARG A 24 -20.45 4.36 -27.72
N GLY A 25 -21.54 4.09 -26.99
CA GLY A 25 -21.90 2.72 -26.58
C GLY A 25 -20.86 2.07 -25.66
N ALA A 26 -20.03 2.87 -24.99
CA ALA A 26 -18.82 2.44 -24.29
C ALA A 26 -18.97 2.50 -22.76
N MET A 27 -20.17 2.23 -22.24
CA MET A 27 -20.47 2.39 -20.82
C MET A 27 -19.66 1.48 -19.89
N HIS A 28 -19.23 0.31 -20.36
CA HIS A 28 -18.36 -0.58 -19.59
C HIS A 28 -16.98 0.06 -19.30
N TYR A 29 -16.44 0.85 -20.24
CA TYR A 29 -15.23 1.64 -20.00
C TYR A 29 -15.47 2.77 -18.99
N TYR A 30 -16.64 3.42 -19.04
CA TYR A 30 -17.01 4.42 -18.04
C TYR A 30 -17.13 3.82 -16.64
N GLU A 31 -17.74 2.64 -16.49
CA GLU A 31 -17.84 1.96 -15.20
C GLU A 31 -16.46 1.68 -14.58
N HIS A 32 -15.51 1.20 -15.39
CA HIS A 32 -14.11 1.03 -14.96
C HIS A 32 -13.50 2.37 -14.54
N ALA A 33 -13.53 3.37 -15.43
CA ALA A 33 -12.91 4.66 -15.18
C ALA A 33 -13.53 5.41 -13.99
N HIS A 34 -14.84 5.24 -13.77
CA HIS A 34 -15.53 5.76 -12.59
C HIS A 34 -15.12 5.03 -11.32
N ALA A 35 -14.94 3.70 -11.36
CA ALA A 35 -14.42 2.95 -10.22
C ALA A 35 -12.99 3.39 -9.85
N VAL A 36 -12.14 3.69 -10.84
CA VAL A 36 -10.81 4.28 -10.62
C VAL A 36 -10.91 5.63 -9.91
N LEU A 37 -11.79 6.52 -10.38
CA LEU A 37 -12.05 7.80 -9.72
C LEU A 37 -12.56 7.62 -8.28
N ASP A 38 -13.48 6.70 -8.03
CA ASP A 38 -14.00 6.45 -6.68
C ASP A 38 -12.94 5.87 -5.74
N THR A 39 -12.03 5.03 -6.25
CA THR A 39 -10.86 4.55 -5.50
C THR A 39 -9.89 5.69 -5.18
N ALA A 40 -9.63 6.58 -6.14
CA ALA A 40 -8.83 7.78 -5.92
C ALA A 40 -9.46 8.70 -4.86
N ARG A 41 -10.78 8.89 -4.89
CA ARG A 41 -11.51 9.70 -3.89
C ARG A 41 -11.48 9.10 -2.49
N ARG A 42 -11.74 7.79 -2.37
CA ARG A 42 -11.67 7.08 -1.08
C ARG A 42 -10.26 7.13 -0.48
N SER A 43 -9.24 7.14 -1.33
CA SER A 43 -7.83 7.26 -0.93
C SER A 43 -7.37 8.70 -0.73
N ARG A 44 -8.26 9.70 -0.90
CA ARG A 44 -7.95 11.14 -0.84
C ARG A 44 -6.86 11.59 -1.83
N ILE A 45 -6.73 10.90 -2.95
CA ILE A 45 -5.95 11.34 -4.11
C ILE A 45 -6.70 12.47 -4.82
N VAL A 46 -8.03 12.31 -4.98
CA VAL A 46 -8.93 13.35 -5.50
C VAL A 46 -9.85 13.82 -4.38
N GLU A 47 -9.81 15.12 -4.05
CA GLU A 47 -10.60 15.75 -3.00
C GLU A 47 -11.63 16.72 -3.61
N SER A 48 -12.90 16.33 -3.63
CA SER A 48 -13.99 17.15 -4.20
C SER A 48 -14.09 18.54 -3.56
N SER A 49 -13.75 18.65 -2.27
CA SER A 49 -13.74 19.90 -1.52
C SER A 49 -12.73 20.92 -2.05
N VAL A 50 -11.59 20.46 -2.59
CA VAL A 50 -10.55 21.35 -3.12
C VAL A 50 -11.08 22.14 -4.32
N LEU A 51 -11.91 21.50 -5.16
CA LEU A 51 -12.47 22.13 -6.36
C LEU A 51 -13.53 23.20 -6.05
N THR A 52 -14.14 23.17 -4.86
CA THR A 52 -15.20 24.10 -4.45
C THR A 52 -14.74 25.11 -3.40
N ASP A 53 -13.63 24.88 -2.70
CA ASP A 53 -13.12 25.78 -1.67
C ASP A 53 -12.52 27.05 -2.27
N LYS A 54 -12.98 28.21 -1.82
CA LYS A 54 -12.48 29.53 -2.26
C LYS A 54 -11.06 29.83 -1.75
N LYS A 55 -10.61 29.18 -0.68
CA LYS A 55 -9.29 29.39 -0.07
C LYS A 55 -8.18 28.61 -0.76
N GLU A 56 -8.52 27.60 -1.55
CA GLU A 56 -7.56 26.76 -2.25
C GLU A 56 -6.97 27.47 -3.48
N THR A 57 -5.69 27.18 -3.74
CA THR A 57 -4.96 27.77 -4.86
C THR A 57 -5.49 27.27 -6.21
N MET A 58 -5.31 28.08 -7.24
CA MET A 58 -5.71 27.72 -8.61
C MET A 58 -4.96 26.49 -9.11
N GLU A 59 -3.69 26.37 -8.77
CA GLU A 59 -2.83 25.23 -9.09
C GLU A 59 -3.37 23.94 -8.48
N ARG A 60 -3.76 23.96 -7.19
CA ARG A 60 -4.27 22.76 -6.51
C ARG A 60 -5.63 22.33 -7.04
N LYS A 61 -6.48 23.30 -7.38
CA LYS A 61 -7.75 23.05 -8.08
C LYS A 61 -7.52 22.39 -9.43
N TRP A 62 -6.58 22.91 -10.21
CA TRP A 62 -6.23 22.33 -11.51
C TRP A 62 -5.65 20.92 -11.36
N ALA A 63 -4.80 20.67 -10.37
CA ALA A 63 -4.26 19.35 -10.10
C ALA A 63 -5.37 18.34 -9.77
N ASN A 64 -6.33 18.71 -8.91
CA ASN A 64 -7.48 17.85 -8.59
C ASN A 64 -8.39 17.59 -9.81
N ALA A 65 -8.61 18.60 -10.64
CA ALA A 65 -9.39 18.44 -11.86
C ALA A 65 -8.69 17.57 -12.89
N ALA A 66 -7.36 17.70 -13.02
CA ALA A 66 -6.55 16.86 -13.89
C ALA A 66 -6.55 15.41 -13.41
N LEU A 67 -6.34 15.15 -12.11
CA LEU A 67 -6.45 13.80 -11.55
C LEU A 67 -7.82 13.17 -11.85
N ALA A 68 -8.91 13.92 -11.63
CA ALA A 68 -10.25 13.43 -11.93
C ALA A 68 -10.47 13.12 -13.42
N ALA A 69 -10.01 14.01 -14.30
CA ALA A 69 -10.11 13.80 -15.75
C ALA A 69 -9.26 12.62 -16.21
N VAL A 70 -8.00 12.51 -15.77
CA VAL A 70 -7.12 11.40 -16.11
C VAL A 70 -7.72 10.09 -15.61
N SER A 71 -8.24 10.02 -14.37
CA SER A 71 -8.97 8.83 -13.89
C SER A 71 -10.15 8.45 -14.78
N LEU A 72 -10.91 9.42 -15.28
CA LEU A 72 -12.10 9.16 -16.10
C LEU A 72 -11.81 8.85 -17.57
N TYR A 73 -10.63 9.21 -18.09
CA TYR A 73 -10.31 9.07 -19.51
C TYR A 73 -9.03 8.26 -19.80
N HIS A 74 -8.39 7.65 -18.80
CA HIS A 74 -7.14 6.89 -18.98
C HIS A 74 -7.24 5.68 -19.93
N VAL A 75 -8.45 5.19 -20.19
CA VAL A 75 -8.73 4.12 -21.16
C VAL A 75 -8.83 4.63 -22.60
N VAL A 76 -8.82 5.94 -22.82
CA VAL A 76 -8.83 6.54 -24.16
C VAL A 76 -7.41 6.48 -24.74
N GLU A 77 -7.29 5.92 -25.94
CA GLU A 77 -6.02 5.82 -26.64
C GLU A 77 -5.63 7.16 -27.26
N ARG A 78 -4.55 7.78 -26.75
CA ARG A 78 -4.07 9.10 -27.17
C ARG A 78 -3.83 9.20 -28.68
N ARG A 79 -3.30 8.14 -29.30
CA ARG A 79 -3.03 8.08 -30.75
C ARG A 79 -4.30 8.32 -31.58
N ASN A 80 -5.46 7.99 -31.02
CA ASN A 80 -6.77 8.10 -31.66
C ASN A 80 -7.51 9.40 -31.28
N ILE A 81 -6.99 10.21 -30.35
CA ILE A 81 -7.59 11.51 -29.95
C ILE A 81 -7.38 12.57 -31.05
N SER A 82 -6.18 12.62 -31.63
CA SER A 82 -5.78 13.69 -32.56
C SER A 82 -6.35 13.55 -33.98
N SER A 83 -6.79 12.36 -34.37
CA SER A 83 -7.19 12.03 -35.74
C SER A 83 -8.71 11.86 -35.94
N VAL A 84 -9.53 11.83 -34.88
CA VAL A 84 -10.89 11.23 -34.98
C VAL A 84 -12.08 12.11 -34.56
N ILE A 85 -11.96 13.20 -33.77
CA ILE A 85 -13.17 13.73 -33.09
C ILE A 85 -13.30 15.28 -33.05
N PRO A 86 -14.29 15.88 -33.75
CA PRO A 86 -14.70 17.28 -33.58
C PRO A 86 -15.26 17.62 -32.18
N ASP A 87 -15.87 16.62 -31.53
CA ASP A 87 -16.60 16.70 -30.25
C ASP A 87 -15.87 16.07 -29.06
N LEU A 88 -14.58 16.37 -28.89
CA LEU A 88 -13.88 15.97 -27.65
C LEU A 88 -14.49 16.69 -26.43
N PRO A 89 -14.63 16.02 -25.27
CA PRO A 89 -14.98 16.69 -24.01
C PRO A 89 -13.99 17.82 -23.69
N PRO A 90 -14.40 18.88 -22.99
CA PRO A 90 -13.51 20.00 -22.63
C PRO A 90 -12.23 19.55 -21.91
N GLU A 91 -12.31 18.48 -21.12
CA GLU A 91 -11.18 17.89 -20.42
C GLU A 91 -10.12 17.32 -21.37
N LEU A 92 -10.54 16.65 -22.46
CA LEU A 92 -9.65 16.10 -23.48
C LEU A 92 -9.14 17.16 -24.48
N ARG A 93 -9.54 18.42 -24.33
CA ARG A 93 -8.97 19.56 -25.07
C ARG A 93 -7.93 20.33 -24.25
N ASN A 94 -7.69 19.92 -23.00
CA ASN A 94 -6.77 20.60 -22.10
C ASN A 94 -5.37 19.98 -22.18
N ASP A 95 -4.37 20.78 -22.57
CA ASP A 95 -2.99 20.30 -22.74
C ASP A 95 -2.39 19.68 -21.49
N ARG A 96 -2.75 20.16 -20.29
CA ARG A 96 -2.27 19.57 -19.02
C ARG A 96 -2.84 18.17 -18.82
N VAL A 97 -4.15 18.01 -19.07
CA VAL A 97 -4.82 16.70 -18.97
C VAL A 97 -4.25 15.74 -20.02
N LEU A 98 -4.05 16.20 -21.25
CA LEU A 98 -3.48 15.39 -22.32
C LEU A 98 -2.04 14.96 -22.05
N SER A 99 -1.23 15.83 -21.43
CA SER A 99 0.14 15.49 -21.01
C SER A 99 0.16 14.43 -19.92
N GLU A 100 -0.76 14.51 -18.94
CA GLU A 100 -0.88 13.52 -17.88
C GLU A 100 -1.43 12.18 -18.40
N LEU A 101 -2.41 12.22 -19.31
CA LEU A 101 -2.90 11.02 -20.01
C LEU A 101 -1.80 10.34 -20.82
N ASP A 102 -0.94 11.10 -21.49
CA ASP A 102 0.23 10.55 -22.18
C ASP A 102 1.19 9.86 -21.23
N THR A 103 1.49 10.51 -20.11
CA THR A 103 2.41 9.98 -19.13
C THR A 103 1.85 8.70 -18.50
N PHE A 104 0.54 8.68 -18.19
CA PHE A 104 -0.16 7.47 -17.76
C PHE A 104 0.01 6.35 -18.79
N CYS A 105 -0.29 6.65 -20.06
CA CYS A 105 -0.21 5.68 -21.14
C CYS A 105 1.19 5.08 -21.25
N ARG A 106 2.22 5.92 -21.30
CA ARG A 106 3.62 5.51 -21.42
C ARG A 106 4.07 4.66 -20.23
N ILE A 107 3.68 5.00 -19.01
CA ILE A 107 3.98 4.17 -17.83
C ILE A 107 3.38 2.78 -18.00
N THR A 108 2.09 2.68 -18.32
CA THR A 108 1.42 1.38 -18.48
C THR A 108 1.97 0.58 -19.66
N ASP A 109 2.31 1.24 -20.77
CA ASP A 109 2.83 0.58 -21.97
C ASP A 109 4.25 0.05 -21.72
N THR A 110 5.10 0.79 -21.01
CA THR A 110 6.43 0.34 -20.59
C THR A 110 6.35 -0.89 -19.69
N ILE A 111 5.42 -0.90 -18.73
CA ILE A 111 5.19 -2.07 -17.86
C ILE A 111 4.74 -3.29 -18.67
N ARG A 112 3.74 -3.11 -19.55
CA ARG A 112 3.20 -4.18 -20.41
C ARG A 112 4.20 -4.67 -21.47
N ALA A 113 5.23 -3.88 -21.77
CA ALA A 113 6.36 -4.31 -22.58
C ALA A 113 7.45 -5.05 -21.78
N GLY A 114 7.27 -5.26 -20.46
CA GLY A 114 8.26 -5.90 -19.59
C GLY A 114 9.42 -4.98 -19.20
N GLY A 115 9.22 -3.65 -19.26
CA GLY A 115 10.22 -2.66 -18.91
C GLY A 115 10.68 -2.77 -17.45
N THR A 116 11.94 -2.40 -17.23
CA THR A 116 12.57 -2.34 -15.91
C THR A 116 12.16 -1.08 -15.15
N LEU A 117 12.49 -1.01 -13.85
CA LEU A 117 12.30 0.21 -13.06
C LEU A 117 13.07 1.41 -13.63
N GLN A 118 14.23 1.17 -14.25
CA GLN A 118 15.02 2.23 -14.88
C GLN A 118 14.31 2.85 -16.09
N ASP A 119 13.54 2.05 -16.83
CA ASP A 119 12.74 2.53 -17.97
C ASP A 119 11.62 3.48 -17.54
N LEU A 120 11.21 3.42 -16.26
CA LEU A 120 10.23 4.34 -15.69
C LEU A 120 10.85 5.69 -15.27
N ILE A 121 12.16 5.75 -14.98
CA ILE A 121 12.82 6.98 -14.50
C ILE A 121 12.62 8.17 -15.46
N PRO A 122 12.84 8.03 -16.78
CA PRO A 122 12.63 9.13 -17.73
C PRO A 122 11.16 9.57 -17.81
N LEU A 123 10.21 8.64 -17.62
CA LEU A 123 8.77 8.92 -17.65
C LEU A 123 8.31 9.74 -16.45
N LEU A 124 9.02 9.61 -15.32
CA LEU A 124 8.79 10.42 -14.13
C LEU A 124 9.43 11.82 -14.23
N ASN A 125 10.00 12.18 -15.39
CA ASN A 125 10.55 13.50 -15.71
C ASN A 125 11.53 14.00 -14.63
N GLY A 126 12.47 13.16 -14.21
CA GLY A 126 13.43 13.51 -13.15
C GLY A 126 12.79 13.84 -11.80
N GLY A 127 11.59 13.29 -11.52
CA GLY A 127 10.85 13.54 -10.30
C GLY A 127 9.97 14.79 -10.33
N GLN A 128 9.79 15.46 -11.48
CA GLN A 128 8.87 16.60 -11.66
C GLN A 128 7.37 16.21 -11.56
N ALA A 129 7.07 15.02 -11.01
CA ALA A 129 5.79 14.63 -10.43
C ALA A 129 4.60 14.61 -11.40
N PRO A 130 4.54 13.67 -12.36
CA PRO A 130 3.31 13.50 -13.13
C PRO A 130 2.19 13.00 -12.21
N LEU A 131 1.06 13.72 -12.22
CA LEU A 131 -0.18 13.34 -11.54
C LEU A 131 -0.66 11.96 -12.00
N ALA A 132 -0.32 11.59 -13.24
CA ALA A 132 -0.53 10.28 -13.82
C ALA A 132 -0.14 9.12 -12.89
N LEU A 133 0.96 9.24 -12.13
CA LEU A 133 1.42 8.17 -11.25
C LEU A 133 0.37 7.86 -10.16
N LEU A 134 -0.28 8.87 -9.57
CA LEU A 134 -1.36 8.67 -8.60
C LEU A 134 -2.58 7.98 -9.21
N VAL A 135 -2.85 8.27 -10.48
CA VAL A 135 -3.93 7.61 -11.21
C VAL A 135 -3.58 6.16 -11.53
N VAL A 136 -2.32 5.86 -11.89
CA VAL A 136 -1.84 4.47 -12.05
C VAL A 136 -2.04 3.67 -10.78
N LEU A 137 -1.74 4.22 -9.60
CA LEU A 137 -1.99 3.54 -8.32
C LEU A 137 -3.48 3.22 -8.12
N SER A 138 -4.36 4.16 -8.47
CA SER A 138 -5.81 3.98 -8.35
C SER A 138 -6.35 2.99 -9.37
N ASP A 139 -5.78 3.01 -10.58
CA ASP A 139 -6.11 2.08 -11.65
C ASP A 139 -5.72 0.66 -11.28
N TYR A 140 -4.50 0.41 -10.80
CA TYR A 140 -4.05 -0.93 -10.38
C TYR A 140 -4.82 -1.50 -9.17
N ALA A 141 -5.50 -0.64 -8.41
CA ALA A 141 -6.40 -1.05 -7.33
C ALA A 141 -7.83 -1.39 -7.83
N VAL A 142 -8.09 -1.29 -9.13
CA VAL A 142 -9.38 -1.56 -9.78
C VAL A 142 -9.21 -2.55 -10.94
N THR A 143 -8.20 -2.31 -11.78
CA THR A 143 -7.72 -3.18 -12.85
C THR A 143 -7.51 -4.58 -12.29
N HIS A 144 -7.90 -5.57 -13.10
CA HIS A 144 -7.98 -7.00 -12.79
C HIS A 144 -9.29 -7.50 -12.23
N ASN A 145 -10.24 -6.68 -11.73
CA ASN A 145 -11.57 -7.17 -11.32
C ASN A 145 -12.49 -7.62 -12.48
N THR A 146 -11.88 -7.99 -13.61
CA THR A 146 -12.45 -7.95 -14.95
C THR A 146 -12.19 -9.20 -15.77
N GLU A 147 -11.80 -10.35 -15.17
CA GLU A 147 -11.74 -11.62 -15.93
C GLU A 147 -13.06 -11.85 -16.69
N ASP A 148 -14.20 -11.53 -16.06
CA ASP A 148 -15.55 -11.61 -16.64
C ASP A 148 -15.87 -10.52 -17.70
N ARG A 149 -14.99 -9.52 -17.88
CA ARG A 149 -15.19 -8.35 -18.76
C ARG A 149 -14.18 -8.27 -19.91
N LEU A 150 -13.26 -9.22 -20.02
CA LEU A 150 -12.23 -9.27 -21.07
C LEU A 150 -12.83 -9.27 -22.49
N SER A 151 -13.97 -9.92 -22.68
CA SER A 151 -14.67 -9.98 -23.96
C SER A 151 -15.08 -8.60 -24.51
N GLY A 152 -15.37 -7.63 -23.63
CA GLY A 152 -15.70 -6.25 -24.02
C GLY A 152 -14.46 -5.39 -24.34
N LEU A 153 -13.27 -5.87 -24.03
CA LEU A 153 -11.99 -5.19 -24.26
C LEU A 153 -11.23 -5.72 -25.47
N ILE A 154 -11.76 -6.74 -26.15
CA ILE A 154 -11.14 -7.33 -27.34
C ILE A 154 -11.79 -6.71 -28.57
N ASP A 155 -11.03 -5.93 -29.33
CA ASP A 155 -11.44 -5.36 -30.61
C ASP A 155 -10.43 -5.79 -31.69
N PRO A 156 -10.71 -6.85 -32.46
CA PRO A 156 -9.80 -7.38 -33.47
C PRO A 156 -9.59 -6.42 -34.66
N LYS A 157 -10.31 -5.29 -34.72
CA LYS A 157 -10.16 -4.28 -35.78
C LYS A 157 -9.49 -2.99 -35.30
N HIS A 158 -9.21 -2.82 -34.00
CA HIS A 158 -8.64 -1.60 -33.42
C HIS A 158 -9.35 -0.30 -33.86
N GLN A 159 -10.68 -0.34 -34.08
CA GLN A 159 -11.43 0.82 -34.60
C GLN A 159 -11.93 1.74 -33.50
N SER A 160 -11.72 1.37 -32.24
CA SER A 160 -12.18 2.12 -31.08
C SER A 160 -11.13 3.15 -30.61
N ILE A 161 -11.59 4.31 -30.17
CA ILE A 161 -10.75 5.32 -29.49
C ILE A 161 -10.32 4.87 -28.08
N PHE A 162 -10.78 3.70 -27.64
CA PHE A 162 -10.46 3.10 -26.36
C PHE A 162 -9.39 2.03 -26.55
N ARG A 163 -8.57 1.85 -25.52
CA ARG A 163 -7.56 0.78 -25.47
C ARG A 163 -8.26 -0.57 -25.54
N CYS A 164 -7.90 -1.38 -26.55
CA CYS A 164 -8.41 -2.72 -26.76
C CYS A 164 -7.27 -3.71 -26.99
N TYR A 165 -7.52 -4.98 -26.73
CA TYR A 165 -6.62 -6.09 -27.02
C TYR A 165 -6.98 -6.73 -28.36
N ASN A 166 -5.98 -7.27 -29.08
CA ASN A 166 -6.20 -7.99 -30.34
C ASN A 166 -6.73 -9.40 -30.10
N SER A 167 -6.41 -9.99 -28.95
CA SER A 167 -6.81 -11.36 -28.60
C SER A 167 -6.99 -11.53 -27.09
N PHE A 168 -7.62 -12.66 -26.70
CA PHE A 168 -7.69 -13.08 -25.30
C PHE A 168 -6.30 -13.33 -24.71
N ASP A 169 -5.39 -13.93 -25.47
CA ASP A 169 -4.02 -14.23 -25.00
C ASP A 169 -3.25 -12.94 -24.69
N GLU A 170 -3.36 -11.92 -25.54
CA GLU A 170 -2.75 -10.60 -25.31
C GLU A 170 -3.36 -9.92 -24.09
N ALA A 171 -4.68 -9.99 -23.93
CA ALA A 171 -5.38 -9.44 -22.77
C ALA A 171 -4.94 -10.12 -21.47
N PHE A 172 -4.82 -11.45 -21.47
CA PHE A 172 -4.41 -12.23 -20.31
C PHE A 172 -2.95 -11.98 -19.95
N LEU A 173 -2.05 -11.94 -20.95
CA LEU A 173 -0.65 -11.58 -20.75
C LEU A 173 -0.51 -10.17 -20.16
N SER A 174 -1.21 -9.19 -20.73
CA SER A 174 -1.22 -7.81 -20.23
C SER A 174 -1.71 -7.75 -18.78
N MET A 175 -2.76 -8.51 -18.45
CA MET A 175 -3.25 -8.61 -17.08
C MET A 175 -2.20 -9.19 -16.11
N ARG A 176 -1.45 -10.21 -16.51
CA ARG A 176 -0.38 -10.77 -15.67
C ARG A 176 0.76 -9.78 -15.46
N LEU A 177 1.17 -9.06 -16.51
CA LEU A 177 2.24 -8.06 -16.43
C LEU A 177 1.85 -6.88 -15.53
N ASP A 178 0.63 -6.37 -15.68
CA ASP A 178 0.06 -5.36 -14.78
C ASP A 178 -0.01 -5.91 -13.33
N ALA A 179 -0.46 -7.15 -13.13
CA ALA A 179 -0.48 -7.76 -11.79
C ALA A 179 0.93 -7.87 -11.17
N MET A 180 1.94 -8.27 -11.95
CA MET A 180 3.34 -8.34 -11.51
C MET A 180 3.89 -6.96 -11.13
N ALA A 181 3.58 -5.93 -11.91
CA ALA A 181 3.97 -4.56 -11.58
C ALA A 181 3.21 -4.01 -10.38
N GLY A 182 1.95 -4.42 -10.18
CA GLY A 182 1.19 -4.14 -8.98
C GLY A 182 1.88 -4.68 -7.72
N GLU A 183 2.38 -5.91 -7.77
CA GLU A 183 3.08 -6.56 -6.66
C GLU A 183 4.44 -5.92 -6.36
N ASN A 184 5.25 -5.74 -7.41
CA ASN A 184 6.67 -5.40 -7.28
C ASN A 184 6.97 -3.91 -7.29
N VAL A 185 6.07 -3.09 -7.84
CA VAL A 185 6.31 -1.66 -8.07
C VAL A 185 5.22 -0.81 -7.42
N PHE A 186 3.97 -0.95 -7.83
CA PHE A 186 2.94 0.03 -7.50
C PHE A 186 2.36 -0.13 -6.10
N ALA A 187 2.25 -1.33 -5.53
CA ALA A 187 1.91 -1.46 -4.12
C ALA A 187 2.98 -0.85 -3.19
N PRO A 188 4.29 -1.12 -3.40
CA PRO A 188 5.35 -0.42 -2.69
C PRO A 188 5.32 1.11 -2.84
N VAL A 189 5.10 1.61 -4.07
CA VAL A 189 4.97 3.06 -4.35
C VAL A 189 3.74 3.66 -3.66
N ALA A 190 2.60 2.97 -3.66
CA ALA A 190 1.41 3.42 -2.95
C ALA A 190 1.66 3.52 -1.44
N GLU A 191 2.39 2.57 -0.86
CA GLU A 191 2.76 2.63 0.54
C GLU A 191 3.72 3.81 0.80
N LEU A 192 4.72 4.03 -0.08
CA LEU A 192 5.65 5.17 0.01
C LEU A 192 4.92 6.50 -0.03
N PHE A 193 3.87 6.56 -0.86
CA PHE A 193 3.08 7.77 -1.03
C PHE A 193 2.08 8.01 0.11
N GLY A 194 2.10 7.17 1.16
CA GLY A 194 1.20 7.30 2.30
C GLY A 194 -0.20 6.74 2.05
N TYR A 195 -0.35 5.80 1.10
CA TYR A 195 -1.61 5.12 0.78
C TYR A 195 -1.57 3.62 1.14
N PRO A 196 -1.36 3.23 2.41
CA PRO A 196 -1.18 1.83 2.80
C PRO A 196 -2.41 0.94 2.57
N LYS A 197 -3.62 1.52 2.59
CA LYS A 197 -4.86 0.80 2.24
C LYS A 197 -4.90 0.50 0.74
N LEU A 198 -4.55 1.48 -0.08
CA LEU A 198 -4.48 1.33 -1.54
C LEU A 198 -3.44 0.28 -1.93
N ALA A 199 -2.26 0.31 -1.31
CA ALA A 199 -1.24 -0.73 -1.47
C ALA A 199 -1.77 -2.14 -1.16
N GLY A 200 -2.55 -2.29 -0.08
CA GLY A 200 -3.20 -3.54 0.26
C GLY A 200 -4.20 -4.03 -0.80
N THR A 201 -4.95 -3.11 -1.40
CA THR A 201 -5.88 -3.40 -2.49
C THR A 201 -5.16 -3.81 -3.77
N ILE A 202 -4.11 -3.08 -4.18
CA ILE A 202 -3.27 -3.44 -5.32
C ILE A 202 -2.72 -4.87 -5.15
N LEU A 203 -2.12 -5.16 -3.99
CA LEU A 203 -1.60 -6.51 -3.69
C LEU A 203 -2.69 -7.57 -3.79
N LYS A 204 -3.87 -7.34 -3.21
CA LYS A 204 -4.98 -8.31 -3.27
C LYS A 204 -5.31 -8.66 -4.72
N HIS A 205 -5.37 -7.67 -5.60
CA HIS A 205 -5.65 -7.89 -7.02
C HIS A 205 -4.50 -8.61 -7.74
N SER A 206 -3.25 -8.18 -7.50
CA SER A 206 -2.07 -8.84 -8.04
C SER A 206 -1.99 -10.32 -7.66
N TYR A 207 -2.17 -10.66 -6.38
CA TYR A 207 -2.14 -12.04 -5.90
C TYR A 207 -3.30 -12.87 -6.44
N ARG A 208 -4.47 -12.28 -6.68
CA ARG A 208 -5.57 -13.02 -7.31
C ARG A 208 -5.22 -13.48 -8.73
N VAL A 209 -4.52 -12.65 -9.50
CA VAL A 209 -4.13 -12.94 -10.89
C VAL A 209 -2.91 -13.85 -10.95
N ASN A 210 -1.85 -13.53 -10.20
CA ASN A 210 -0.58 -14.24 -10.31
C ASN A 210 -0.49 -15.48 -9.42
N HIS A 211 -1.23 -15.53 -8.31
CA HIS A 211 -1.04 -16.51 -7.24
C HIS A 211 -2.39 -17.00 -6.68
N ARG A 212 -3.28 -17.47 -7.56
CA ARG A 212 -4.67 -17.78 -7.21
C ARG A 212 -4.85 -18.70 -5.99
N PRO A 213 -4.05 -19.78 -5.80
CA PRO A 213 -4.16 -20.64 -4.61
C PRO A 213 -3.96 -19.88 -3.30
N LEU A 214 -2.98 -18.96 -3.26
CA LEU A 214 -2.72 -18.12 -2.09
C LEU A 214 -3.86 -17.13 -1.83
N TYR A 215 -4.41 -16.57 -2.91
CA TYR A 215 -5.59 -15.69 -2.80
C TYR A 215 -6.78 -16.42 -2.18
N ASP A 216 -7.11 -17.61 -2.67
CA ASP A 216 -8.23 -18.42 -2.19
C ASP A 216 -8.00 -18.89 -0.74
N PHE A 217 -6.76 -19.28 -0.40
CA PHE A 217 -6.36 -19.63 0.97
C PHE A 217 -6.57 -18.47 1.95
N VAL A 218 -6.04 -17.28 1.65
CA VAL A 218 -6.17 -16.11 2.52
C VAL A 218 -7.62 -15.66 2.64
N ASN A 219 -8.39 -15.67 1.56
CA ASN A 219 -9.82 -15.35 1.65
C ASN A 219 -10.57 -16.31 2.56
N THR A 220 -10.29 -17.62 2.45
CA THR A 220 -10.90 -18.63 3.33
C THR A 220 -10.61 -18.30 4.80
N ILE A 221 -9.35 -18.03 5.14
CA ILE A 221 -8.93 -17.64 6.50
C ILE A 221 -9.64 -16.36 6.97
N MET A 222 -9.74 -15.37 6.10
CA MET A 222 -10.32 -14.06 6.43
C MET A 222 -11.85 -14.10 6.56
N THR A 223 -12.51 -15.15 6.04
CA THR A 223 -13.96 -15.38 6.21
C THR A 223 -14.30 -16.43 7.25
N ASP A 224 -13.33 -17.17 7.77
CA ASP A 224 -13.55 -18.21 8.76
C ASP A 224 -14.06 -17.62 10.09
N GLU A 225 -15.23 -18.07 10.54
CA GLU A 225 -15.90 -17.52 11.71
C GLU A 225 -15.07 -17.69 13.00
N ILE A 226 -14.39 -18.83 13.15
CA ILE A 226 -13.56 -19.11 14.32
C ILE A 226 -12.38 -18.15 14.31
N ILE A 227 -11.72 -17.96 13.16
CA ILE A 227 -10.61 -17.02 13.01
C ILE A 227 -11.07 -15.60 13.34
N GLN A 228 -12.21 -15.16 12.80
CA GLN A 228 -12.72 -13.82 13.06
C GLN A 228 -13.04 -13.60 14.54
N GLN A 229 -13.59 -14.60 15.24
CA GLN A 229 -13.83 -14.53 16.68
C GLN A 229 -12.50 -14.40 17.46
N ARG A 230 -11.53 -15.27 17.18
CA ARG A 230 -10.20 -15.24 17.82
C ARG A 230 -9.48 -13.93 17.55
N LEU A 231 -9.65 -13.37 16.35
CA LEU A 231 -9.06 -12.11 15.96
C LEU A 231 -9.67 -10.91 16.68
N ALA A 232 -10.99 -10.88 16.83
CA ALA A 232 -11.68 -9.84 17.61
C ALA A 232 -11.27 -9.89 19.10
N ILE A 233 -11.01 -11.07 19.62
CA ILE A 233 -10.42 -11.28 20.94
C ILE A 233 -8.99 -10.71 20.98
N THR A 234 -8.14 -11.08 20.02
CA THR A 234 -6.75 -10.64 19.91
C THR A 234 -6.64 -9.12 19.85
N GLN A 235 -7.48 -8.47 19.03
CA GLN A 235 -7.51 -7.01 18.91
C GLN A 235 -7.88 -6.31 20.23
N ARG A 236 -8.80 -6.90 21.01
CA ARG A 236 -9.15 -6.38 22.34
C ARG A 236 -7.97 -6.52 23.30
N ALA A 237 -7.32 -7.69 23.32
CA ALA A 237 -6.15 -7.94 24.17
C ALA A 237 -4.99 -6.98 23.85
N VAL A 238 -4.65 -6.83 22.57
CA VAL A 238 -3.62 -5.87 22.09
C VAL A 238 -3.96 -4.44 22.50
N LYS A 239 -5.25 -4.06 22.43
CA LYS A 239 -5.69 -2.73 22.81
C LYS A 239 -5.47 -2.46 24.29
N GLU A 240 -5.93 -3.38 25.15
CA GLU A 240 -5.77 -3.25 26.60
C GLU A 240 -4.30 -3.30 27.02
N LEU A 241 -3.51 -4.21 26.44
CA LEU A 241 -2.06 -4.27 26.67
C LEU A 241 -1.38 -2.94 26.33
N GLY A 242 -1.67 -2.39 25.14
CA GLY A 242 -1.11 -1.10 24.75
C GLY A 242 -1.50 0.03 25.73
N ARG A 243 -2.75 0.06 26.22
CA ARG A 243 -3.16 1.04 27.24
C ARG A 243 -2.39 0.89 28.54
N HIS A 244 -2.21 -0.36 28.99
CA HIS A 244 -1.48 -0.67 30.21
C HIS A 244 -0.01 -0.25 30.09
N ILE A 245 0.64 -0.57 28.96
CA ILE A 245 1.99 -0.13 28.64
C ILE A 245 2.10 1.40 28.68
N GLY A 246 1.17 2.12 28.02
CA GLY A 246 1.18 3.58 28.02
C GLY A 246 0.96 4.21 29.40
N ALA A 247 0.17 3.58 30.27
CA ALA A 247 -0.03 4.02 31.64
C ALA A 247 1.28 3.89 32.45
N ILE A 248 1.92 2.72 32.42
CA ILE A 248 3.20 2.49 33.12
C ILE A 248 4.27 3.42 32.56
N LEU A 249 4.42 3.54 31.24
CA LEU A 249 5.42 4.44 30.64
C LEU A 249 5.25 5.88 31.14
N ARG A 250 4.01 6.35 31.29
CA ARG A 250 3.72 7.69 31.84
C ARG A 250 4.17 7.83 33.29
N GLU A 251 3.96 6.82 34.13
CA GLU A 251 4.45 6.82 35.52
C GLU A 251 5.98 6.92 35.60
N TYR A 252 6.68 6.33 34.62
CA TYR A 252 8.13 6.42 34.49
C TYR A 252 8.60 7.73 33.80
N GLY A 253 7.68 8.63 33.46
CA GLY A 253 7.97 9.95 32.90
C GLY A 253 8.08 10.00 31.38
N PHE A 254 7.62 8.97 30.66
CA PHE A 254 7.55 8.99 29.20
C PHE A 254 6.24 9.60 28.69
N GLU A 255 6.34 10.32 27.57
CA GLU A 255 5.20 10.62 26.70
C GLU A 255 5.36 9.76 25.44
N ALA A 256 4.36 8.92 25.16
CA ALA A 256 4.38 8.00 24.03
C ALA A 256 3.02 8.00 23.31
N ASP A 257 3.06 7.91 21.98
CA ASP A 257 1.88 7.63 21.18
C ASP A 257 1.66 6.11 21.13
N LEU A 258 0.39 5.72 21.24
CA LEU A 258 -0.03 4.33 21.11
C LEU A 258 -0.84 4.19 19.82
N GLU A 259 -0.28 3.48 18.86
CA GLU A 259 -0.97 3.12 17.63
C GLU A 259 -1.40 1.66 17.67
N TYR A 260 -2.70 1.43 17.54
CA TYR A 260 -3.24 0.09 17.38
C TYR A 260 -3.35 -0.22 15.90
N ARG A 261 -2.58 -1.21 15.45
CA ARG A 261 -2.66 -1.67 14.07
C ARG A 261 -3.69 -2.79 13.99
N PRO A 262 -4.86 -2.56 13.36
CA PRO A 262 -5.77 -3.64 13.08
C PRO A 262 -5.14 -4.59 12.06
N VAL A 263 -5.86 -5.66 11.76
CA VAL A 263 -5.44 -6.74 10.86
C VAL A 263 -4.88 -6.19 9.56
N LYS A 264 -3.78 -6.80 9.11
CA LYS A 264 -3.22 -6.52 7.80
C LYS A 264 -4.29 -6.68 6.73
N SER A 265 -4.33 -5.77 5.78
CA SER A 265 -5.17 -5.96 4.58
C SER A 265 -4.84 -7.30 3.93
N GLU A 266 -5.83 -7.99 3.36
CA GLU A 266 -5.67 -9.33 2.77
C GLU A 266 -4.46 -9.42 1.83
N GLY A 267 -4.26 -8.44 0.93
CA GLY A 267 -3.10 -8.42 0.03
C GLY A 267 -1.74 -8.33 0.74
N LYS A 268 -1.66 -7.65 1.89
CA LYS A 268 -0.43 -7.62 2.72
C LYS A 268 -0.22 -8.92 3.48
N LEU A 269 -1.31 -9.61 3.83
CA LEU A 269 -1.26 -10.94 4.43
C LEU A 269 -0.77 -11.97 3.39
N MET A 270 -1.32 -11.94 2.18
CA MET A 270 -0.86 -12.75 1.03
C MET A 270 0.63 -12.53 0.81
N ARG A 271 1.09 -11.28 0.69
CA ARG A 271 2.52 -10.97 0.55
C ARG A 271 3.39 -11.54 1.66
N LYS A 272 2.91 -11.50 2.91
CA LYS A 272 3.67 -12.05 4.05
C LYS A 272 3.79 -13.58 3.94
N ILE A 273 2.70 -14.28 3.67
CA ILE A 273 2.69 -15.74 3.52
C ILE A 273 3.54 -16.15 2.31
N TYR A 274 3.37 -15.49 1.17
CA TYR A 274 4.17 -15.73 -0.03
C TYR A 274 5.67 -15.64 0.27
N ARG A 275 6.09 -14.60 1.00
CA ARG A 275 7.50 -14.43 1.38
C ARG A 275 8.01 -15.54 2.30
N ILE A 276 7.23 -15.95 3.29
CA ILE A 276 7.61 -17.06 4.19
C ILE A 276 7.84 -18.33 3.35
N LEU A 277 6.87 -18.68 2.50
CA LEU A 277 6.96 -19.86 1.63
C LEU A 277 8.09 -19.75 0.59
N GLN A 278 8.39 -18.55 0.11
CA GLN A 278 9.51 -18.31 -0.80
C GLN A 278 10.87 -18.49 -0.10
N GLU A 279 11.00 -18.03 1.14
CA GLU A 279 12.19 -18.23 1.98
C GLU A 279 12.40 -19.73 2.30
N GLU A 280 11.32 -20.44 2.66
CA GLU A 280 11.35 -21.90 2.88
C GLU A 280 11.73 -22.68 1.62
N HIS A 281 11.17 -22.30 0.47
CA HIS A 281 11.49 -22.90 -0.83
C HIS A 281 12.96 -22.70 -1.23
N ALA A 282 13.48 -21.48 -1.03
CA ALA A 282 14.89 -21.17 -1.30
C ALA A 282 15.82 -22.05 -0.44
N HIS A 283 15.54 -22.19 0.86
CA HIS A 283 16.30 -23.08 1.74
C HIS A 283 16.20 -24.55 1.36
N ALA A 284 15.03 -25.01 0.91
CA ALA A 284 14.83 -26.38 0.46
C ALA A 284 15.67 -26.69 -0.80
N ILE A 285 15.78 -25.75 -1.75
CA ILE A 285 16.63 -25.89 -2.96
C ILE A 285 18.12 -25.93 -2.60
N GLU A 286 18.56 -25.17 -1.60
CA GLU A 286 19.95 -25.12 -1.16
C GLU A 286 20.39 -26.39 -0.40
N THR A 287 19.46 -27.27 -0.03
CA THR A 287 19.75 -28.50 0.74
C THR A 287 20.13 -29.66 -0.20
N PRO A 288 21.34 -30.26 -0.11
CA PRO A 288 21.89 -31.19 -1.10
C PRO A 288 21.09 -32.49 -1.37
N ASP A 289 20.19 -32.89 -0.46
CA ASP A 289 19.43 -34.14 -0.54
C ASP A 289 17.99 -33.96 -1.08
N ALA A 290 17.56 -32.72 -1.37
CA ALA A 290 16.22 -32.45 -1.87
C ALA A 290 16.17 -32.58 -3.41
N VAL A 291 15.81 -33.77 -3.90
CA VAL A 291 15.38 -33.94 -5.30
C VAL A 291 14.02 -33.26 -5.45
N THR A 292 14.00 -31.96 -5.73
CA THR A 292 13.03 -31.31 -6.63
C THR A 292 13.31 -29.81 -6.75
N SER A 293 13.82 -29.41 -7.91
CA SER A 293 13.63 -28.05 -8.45
C SER A 293 12.16 -27.90 -8.87
N THR A 294 11.23 -27.92 -7.92
CA THR A 294 9.84 -27.54 -8.19
C THR A 294 9.80 -26.02 -8.39
N LEU A 295 9.17 -25.56 -9.47
CA LEU A 295 8.84 -24.15 -9.64
C LEU A 295 8.07 -23.67 -8.41
N LEU A 296 8.33 -22.44 -7.95
CA LEU A 296 7.73 -21.85 -6.74
C LEU A 296 6.19 -21.99 -6.75
N ASP A 297 5.54 -21.80 -7.89
CA ASP A 297 4.08 -21.96 -8.01
C ASP A 297 3.59 -23.37 -7.64
N ASN A 298 4.33 -24.41 -8.03
CA ASN A 298 4.01 -25.79 -7.66
C ASN A 298 4.28 -26.05 -6.18
N TYR A 299 5.32 -25.42 -5.62
CA TYR A 299 5.60 -25.49 -4.19
C TYR A 299 4.47 -24.86 -3.38
N LEU A 300 4.00 -23.67 -3.77
CA LEU A 300 2.91 -22.96 -3.09
C LEU A 300 1.62 -23.81 -3.02
N VAL A 301 1.24 -24.47 -4.12
CA VAL A 301 0.07 -25.36 -4.16
C VAL A 301 0.17 -26.48 -3.12
N ASN A 302 1.37 -27.03 -2.92
CA ASN A 302 1.60 -28.13 -1.99
C ASN A 302 1.78 -27.65 -0.53
N ALA A 303 2.39 -26.49 -0.32
CA ALA A 303 2.69 -25.97 1.01
C ALA A 303 1.48 -25.33 1.69
N LEU A 304 0.64 -24.60 0.94
CA LEU A 304 -0.50 -23.85 1.50
C LEU A 304 -1.49 -24.70 2.33
N PRO A 305 -1.89 -25.92 1.93
CA PRO A 305 -2.76 -26.77 2.75
C PRO A 305 -2.18 -27.15 4.11
N HIS A 306 -0.85 -27.06 4.25
CA HIS A 306 -0.12 -27.38 5.48
C HIS A 306 0.36 -26.12 6.23
N PHE A 307 0.16 -24.93 5.65
CA PHE A 307 0.59 -23.67 6.25
C PHE A 307 -0.25 -23.37 7.50
N GLU A 308 0.38 -23.45 8.67
CA GLU A 308 -0.30 -23.24 9.94
C GLU A 308 -0.35 -21.73 10.24
N SER A 309 -1.24 -21.03 9.56
CA SER A 309 -1.39 -19.56 9.62
C SER A 309 -1.47 -19.00 11.05
N PHE A 310 -2.03 -19.76 11.98
CA PHE A 310 -2.10 -19.44 13.41
C PHE A 310 -0.75 -19.38 14.12
N LYS A 311 0.21 -20.23 13.71
CA LYS A 311 1.54 -20.32 14.30
C LYS A 311 2.52 -19.40 13.58
N GLU A 312 2.46 -19.35 12.26
CA GLU A 312 3.49 -18.73 11.42
C GLU A 312 3.30 -17.22 11.23
N ILE A 313 2.08 -16.70 11.43
CA ILE A 313 1.82 -15.26 11.39
C ILE A 313 1.81 -14.71 12.81
N HIS A 314 2.91 -14.07 13.21
CA HIS A 314 3.06 -13.52 14.56
C HIS A 314 2.38 -12.15 14.78
N ASP A 315 1.99 -11.46 13.72
CA ASP A 315 1.53 -10.06 13.76
C ASP A 315 0.10 -9.89 13.19
N TRP A 316 -0.82 -10.80 13.55
CA TRP A 316 -2.24 -10.69 13.20
C TRP A 316 -2.84 -9.35 13.66
N SER A 317 -2.37 -8.87 14.81
CA SER A 317 -2.64 -7.55 15.36
C SER A 317 -1.39 -7.05 16.06
N ALA A 318 -1.19 -5.73 16.11
CA ALA A 318 -0.04 -5.16 16.79
C ALA A 318 -0.37 -3.89 17.59
N ALA A 319 0.29 -3.72 18.74
CA ALA A 319 0.34 -2.44 19.46
C ALA A 319 1.71 -1.81 19.23
N ARG A 320 1.73 -0.59 18.70
CA ARG A 320 2.95 0.17 18.50
C ARG A 320 3.05 1.30 19.51
N VAL A 321 4.15 1.32 20.23
CA VAL A 321 4.52 2.31 21.22
C VAL A 321 5.59 3.20 20.62
N ILE A 322 5.28 4.48 20.44
CA ILE A 322 6.17 5.46 19.80
C ILE A 322 6.58 6.48 20.85
N LEU A 323 7.83 6.42 21.30
CA LEU A 323 8.35 7.33 22.32
C LEU A 323 8.57 8.73 21.73
N ARG A 324 8.03 9.75 22.40
CA ARG A 324 8.17 11.16 22.01
C ARG A 324 9.08 11.91 22.96
N ARG A 325 8.75 11.87 24.25
CA ARG A 325 9.43 12.66 25.27
C ARG A 325 9.75 11.82 26.50
N TYR A 326 10.80 12.20 27.19
CA TYR A 326 11.17 11.65 28.49
C TYR A 326 11.43 12.80 29.47
N LYS A 327 10.71 12.81 30.59
CA LYS A 327 10.76 13.87 31.62
C LYS A 327 10.63 15.28 31.02
N GLY A 328 9.71 15.44 30.06
CA GLY A 328 9.43 16.70 29.38
C GLY A 328 10.46 17.11 28.30
N LYS A 329 11.51 16.32 28.06
CA LYS A 329 12.47 16.56 26.96
C LYS A 329 12.11 15.72 25.74
N ASP A 330 12.19 16.31 24.56
CA ASP A 330 12.07 15.59 23.30
C ASP A 330 13.25 14.61 23.14
N ILE A 331 12.95 13.33 22.94
CA ILE A 331 13.96 12.27 22.87
C ILE A 331 14.82 12.43 21.62
N ASP A 332 14.21 12.86 20.51
CA ASP A 332 14.91 13.04 19.23
C ASP A 332 15.99 14.15 19.32
N ASN A 333 15.91 15.05 20.32
CA ASN A 333 16.88 16.12 20.57
C ASN A 333 17.97 15.76 21.59
N LEU A 334 17.93 14.55 22.16
CA LEU A 334 18.97 14.07 23.07
C LEU A 334 20.22 13.62 22.29
N SER A 335 21.36 13.51 22.98
CA SER A 335 22.54 12.86 22.39
C SER A 335 22.28 11.37 22.13
N ALA A 336 23.06 10.75 21.24
CA ALA A 336 22.88 9.34 20.89
C ALA A 336 22.97 8.39 22.11
N ASP A 337 23.89 8.66 23.04
CA ASP A 337 24.06 7.87 24.27
C ASP A 337 22.84 8.03 25.21
N GLU A 338 22.31 9.26 25.33
CA GLU A 338 21.10 9.53 26.10
C GLU A 338 19.87 8.87 25.46
N GLN A 339 19.73 8.94 24.13
CA GLN A 339 18.66 8.26 23.40
C GLN A 339 18.71 6.74 23.65
N ALA A 340 19.90 6.14 23.56
CA ALA A 340 20.09 4.72 23.81
C ALA A 340 19.73 4.35 25.26
N ALA A 341 20.15 5.15 26.24
CA ALA A 341 19.82 4.92 27.65
C ALA A 341 18.31 5.06 27.93
N VAL A 342 17.67 6.07 27.33
CA VAL A 342 16.21 6.29 27.43
C VAL A 342 15.43 5.16 26.77
N TYR A 343 15.87 4.70 25.60
CA TYR A 343 15.28 3.57 24.89
C TYR A 343 15.40 2.27 25.70
N GLU A 344 16.58 1.98 26.25
CA GLU A 344 16.77 0.79 27.09
C GLU A 344 15.92 0.82 28.37
N LEU A 345 15.74 1.99 28.98
CA LEU A 345 14.80 2.13 30.10
C LEU A 345 13.37 1.85 29.67
N ALA A 346 12.90 2.46 28.58
CA ALA A 346 11.56 2.22 28.05
C ALA A 346 11.34 0.75 27.68
N LYS A 347 12.33 0.12 27.05
CA LYS A 347 12.32 -1.30 26.71
C LYS A 347 12.11 -2.16 27.95
N ARG A 348 12.84 -1.92 29.05
CA ARG A 348 12.64 -2.66 30.32
C ARG A 348 11.22 -2.47 30.88
N VAL A 349 10.67 -1.26 30.77
CA VAL A 349 9.30 -0.97 31.21
C VAL A 349 8.27 -1.71 30.36
N VAL A 350 8.43 -1.70 29.03
CA VAL A 350 7.57 -2.43 28.10
C VAL A 350 7.68 -3.93 28.34
N ASP A 351 8.91 -4.45 28.48
CA ASP A 351 9.18 -5.86 28.73
C ASP A 351 8.54 -6.35 30.03
N PHE A 352 8.61 -5.55 31.11
CA PHE A 352 7.90 -5.84 32.35
C PHE A 352 6.38 -5.91 32.14
N ALA A 353 5.80 -4.94 31.44
CA ALA A 353 4.36 -4.90 31.17
C ALA A 353 3.90 -6.09 30.30
N VAL A 354 4.70 -6.45 29.28
CA VAL A 354 4.48 -7.64 28.45
C VAL A 354 4.59 -8.90 29.30
N GLY A 355 5.63 -9.04 30.12
CA GLY A 355 5.85 -10.20 30.98
C GLY A 355 4.74 -10.42 32.02
N VAL A 356 4.25 -9.35 32.64
CA VAL A 356 3.08 -9.42 33.55
C VAL A 356 1.85 -9.92 32.80
N THR A 357 1.59 -9.37 31.61
CA THR A 357 0.43 -9.75 30.79
C THR A 357 0.55 -11.19 30.31
N ALA A 358 1.71 -11.56 29.76
CA ALA A 358 2.03 -12.90 29.29
C ALA A 358 1.91 -13.94 30.41
N GLY A 359 2.38 -13.61 31.62
CA GLY A 359 2.24 -14.46 32.80
C GLY A 359 0.78 -14.62 33.26
N GLN A 360 -0.03 -13.56 33.21
CA GLN A 360 -1.46 -13.63 33.55
C GLN A 360 -2.24 -14.54 32.59
N VAL A 361 -1.81 -14.59 31.33
CA VAL A 361 -2.56 -15.24 30.24
C VAL A 361 -1.89 -16.51 29.73
N ARG A 362 -0.83 -16.96 30.41
CA ARG A 362 -0.03 -18.15 30.06
C ARG A 362 0.40 -18.13 28.59
N ALA A 363 0.94 -17.00 28.16
CA ALA A 363 1.56 -16.86 26.85
C ALA A 363 3.09 -16.87 27.00
N ASP A 364 3.75 -17.47 26.03
CA ASP A 364 5.18 -17.25 25.82
C ASP A 364 5.38 -15.96 25.03
N TYR A 365 6.56 -15.35 25.14
CA TYR A 365 6.92 -14.21 24.29
C TYR A 365 8.41 -14.20 23.98
N GLU A 366 8.75 -13.62 22.84
CA GLU A 366 10.13 -13.48 22.38
C GLU A 366 10.42 -12.02 22.03
N TYR A 367 11.52 -11.47 22.57
CA TYR A 367 12.00 -10.14 22.21
C TYR A 367 13.04 -10.20 21.10
N LYS A 368 12.86 -9.36 20.07
CA LYS A 368 13.82 -9.14 18.99
C LYS A 368 14.06 -7.65 18.79
N PHE A 369 15.32 -7.24 18.71
CA PHE A 369 15.65 -5.93 18.15
C PHE A 369 15.88 -6.07 16.65
N ILE A 370 15.08 -5.37 15.85
CA ILE A 370 15.17 -5.45 14.40
C ILE A 370 15.81 -4.18 13.88
N GLN A 371 16.96 -4.33 13.24
CA GLN A 371 17.61 -3.31 12.44
C GLN A 371 17.82 -3.85 11.02
N LYS A 372 17.36 -3.11 10.02
CA LYS A 372 17.50 -3.49 8.61
C LYS A 372 18.36 -2.46 7.87
N ASP A 373 18.98 -2.88 6.77
CA ASP A 373 19.84 -2.04 5.91
C ASP A 373 19.12 -0.79 5.38
N ASN A 374 17.79 -0.88 5.30
CA ASN A 374 16.94 0.18 4.83
C ASN A 374 16.78 1.32 5.87
N GLY A 375 17.25 1.15 7.11
CA GLY A 375 17.16 2.14 8.18
C GLY A 375 16.00 1.90 9.16
N TYR A 376 15.18 0.86 8.94
CA TYR A 376 14.18 0.42 9.89
C TYR A 376 14.85 0.00 11.20
N LYS A 377 14.34 0.53 12.31
CA LYS A 377 14.75 0.17 13.69
C LYS A 377 13.53 0.02 14.58
N GLY A 378 13.54 -0.98 15.47
CA GLY A 378 12.51 -1.14 16.49
C GLY A 378 12.69 -2.40 17.33
N GLY A 379 12.17 -2.37 18.55
CA GLY A 379 12.04 -3.54 19.43
C GLY A 379 10.69 -4.21 19.20
N HIS A 380 10.69 -5.54 19.13
CA HIS A 380 9.53 -6.36 18.82
C HIS A 380 9.37 -7.41 19.91
N TRP A 381 8.17 -7.53 20.47
CA TRP A 381 7.77 -8.63 21.33
C TRP A 381 6.70 -9.44 20.60
N ASP A 382 7.08 -10.61 20.11
CA ASP A 382 6.17 -11.59 19.53
C ASP A 382 5.54 -12.38 20.68
N ILE A 383 4.21 -12.39 20.79
CA ILE A 383 3.48 -13.01 21.90
C ILE A 383 2.68 -14.22 21.37
N PHE A 384 2.83 -15.36 22.03
CA PHE A 384 2.32 -16.67 21.65
C PHE A 384 1.35 -17.21 22.71
N PRO A 385 0.04 -16.95 22.58
CA PRO A 385 -0.95 -17.47 23.52
C PRO A 385 -0.97 -19.01 23.50
N SER A 386 -0.86 -19.64 24.67
CA SER A 386 -0.91 -21.11 24.77
C SER A 386 -2.36 -21.62 24.74
N PRO A 387 -2.66 -22.66 23.95
CA PRO A 387 -3.98 -23.29 23.92
C PRO A 387 -4.17 -24.13 25.20
N HIS A 388 -4.65 -23.51 26.27
CA HIS A 388 -5.13 -24.23 27.45
C HIS A 388 -6.64 -24.11 27.58
N VAL A 389 -7.31 -25.26 27.72
CA VAL A 389 -8.72 -25.38 28.09
C VAL A 389 -8.81 -25.17 29.60
N SER A 390 -9.36 -24.03 30.02
CA SER A 390 -9.69 -23.83 31.42
C SER A 390 -10.87 -24.75 31.79
N SER A 391 -10.90 -25.28 33.02
CA SER A 391 -11.96 -26.17 33.53
C SER A 391 -13.37 -25.54 33.54
N ASP A 392 -13.43 -24.24 33.34
CA ASP A 392 -14.56 -23.32 33.37
C ASP A 392 -14.89 -22.73 31.98
N GLY A 393 -14.15 -23.12 30.93
CA GLY A 393 -14.53 -22.93 29.52
C GLY A 393 -14.49 -21.50 28.98
N PHE A 394 -14.02 -20.51 29.75
CA PHE A 394 -13.94 -19.12 29.33
C PHE A 394 -12.65 -18.47 29.81
N ASP A 395 -11.60 -18.56 28.99
CA ASP A 395 -10.41 -17.74 29.15
C ASP A 395 -10.19 -16.94 27.87
N LEU A 396 -10.35 -15.62 27.98
CA LEU A 396 -10.44 -14.69 26.85
C LEU A 396 -9.13 -14.60 26.06
N ILE A 397 -8.00 -15.11 26.53
CA ILE A 397 -6.69 -14.94 25.86
C ILE A 397 -6.07 -16.27 25.40
N THR A 398 -6.45 -17.42 25.97
CA THR A 398 -6.02 -18.75 25.47
C THR A 398 -6.62 -19.08 24.09
N THR A 399 -7.60 -18.28 23.64
CA THR A 399 -8.20 -18.34 22.31
C THR A 399 -7.66 -17.26 21.36
N ALA A 400 -6.76 -16.38 21.80
CA ALA A 400 -6.19 -15.34 20.93
C ALA A 400 -5.28 -15.95 19.83
N LEU A 401 -5.06 -15.17 18.77
CA LEU A 401 -4.04 -15.40 17.75
C LEU A 401 -2.70 -14.81 18.24
N ASN A 402 -1.59 -15.19 17.61
CA ASN A 402 -0.31 -14.53 17.86
C ASN A 402 -0.41 -13.03 17.54
N PHE A 403 0.19 -12.20 18.39
CA PHE A 403 0.20 -10.75 18.22
C PHE A 403 1.53 -10.14 18.67
N GLU A 404 1.71 -8.87 18.33
CA GLU A 404 3.01 -8.20 18.48
C GLU A 404 2.89 -6.89 19.26
N VAL A 405 3.89 -6.58 20.09
CA VAL A 405 4.14 -5.23 20.60
C VAL A 405 5.40 -4.68 19.95
N GLN A 406 5.34 -3.46 19.43
CA GLN A 406 6.49 -2.76 18.83
C GLN A 406 6.85 -1.54 19.67
N LEU A 407 8.13 -1.34 19.95
CA LEU A 407 8.67 -0.11 20.56
C LEU A 407 9.58 0.62 19.57
N LYS A 408 9.33 1.91 19.39
CA LYS A 408 10.12 2.77 18.51
C LYS A 408 10.34 4.14 19.12
N LEU A 409 11.47 4.76 18.78
CA LEU A 409 11.59 6.21 18.85
C LEU A 409 10.73 6.85 17.77
N HIS A 410 10.35 8.11 17.98
CA HIS A 410 9.57 8.84 16.99
C HIS A 410 10.29 8.94 15.64
N GLU A 411 11.57 9.32 15.61
CA GLU A 411 12.34 9.33 14.36
C GLU A 411 12.34 7.97 13.65
N TRP A 412 12.47 6.86 14.39
CA TRP A 412 12.46 5.52 13.80
C TRP A 412 11.08 5.14 13.23
N HIS A 413 10.01 5.63 13.86
CA HIS A 413 8.66 5.47 13.34
C HIS A 413 8.47 6.28 12.06
N GLU A 414 8.91 7.54 12.02
CA GLU A 414 8.88 8.37 10.81
C GLU A 414 9.68 7.73 9.67
N VAL A 415 10.87 7.17 9.97
CA VAL A 415 11.65 6.43 8.97
C VAL A 415 10.92 5.18 8.47
N ALA A 416 10.19 4.48 9.35
CA ALA A 416 9.46 3.27 8.99
C ALA A 416 8.18 3.55 8.17
N GLU A 417 7.48 4.66 8.41
CA GLU A 417 6.21 4.99 7.74
C GLU A 417 6.37 5.98 6.58
N HIS A 418 7.40 6.83 6.61
CA HIS A 418 7.63 7.92 5.67
C HIS A 418 9.04 7.94 5.06
N GLY A 419 9.98 7.18 5.63
CA GLY A 419 11.36 7.14 5.17
C GLY A 419 11.61 6.14 4.04
N LYS A 420 12.82 6.22 3.47
CA LYS A 420 13.34 5.32 2.42
C LYS A 420 13.29 3.84 2.82
N ALA A 421 13.22 3.54 4.13
CA ALA A 421 13.42 2.21 4.69
C ALA A 421 12.43 1.15 4.17
N ALA A 422 11.15 1.25 4.51
CA ALA A 422 10.20 0.20 4.15
C ALA A 422 10.17 -0.04 2.63
N HIS A 423 10.26 1.02 1.83
CA HIS A 423 10.04 0.98 0.38
C HIS A 423 11.27 0.57 -0.44
N TYR A 424 12.49 0.81 0.04
CA TYR A 424 13.74 0.49 -0.67
C TYR A 424 13.90 -1.01 -0.97
N TYR A 425 13.58 -1.88 0.00
CA TYR A 425 13.65 -3.34 -0.20
C TYR A 425 12.55 -3.83 -1.15
N TYR A 426 11.36 -3.21 -1.09
CA TYR A 426 10.21 -3.65 -1.87
C TYR A 426 10.27 -3.26 -3.35
N ILE A 427 11.08 -2.26 -3.71
CA ILE A 427 11.25 -1.76 -5.08
C ILE A 427 12.55 -2.31 -5.69
N GLY A 428 13.07 -3.44 -5.18
CA GLY A 428 14.24 -4.12 -5.74
C GLY A 428 15.57 -3.40 -5.50
N GLY A 429 15.62 -2.42 -4.59
CA GLY A 429 16.86 -1.78 -4.16
C GLY A 429 17.52 -0.85 -5.20
N ASP A 430 16.83 -0.42 -6.26
CA ASP A 430 17.38 0.57 -7.22
C ASP A 430 17.43 1.97 -6.57
N PRO A 431 18.62 2.51 -6.24
CA PRO A 431 18.72 3.78 -5.53
C PRO A 431 18.28 4.98 -6.39
N ALA A 432 18.48 4.92 -7.72
CA ALA A 432 18.15 6.00 -8.64
C ALA A 432 16.64 6.10 -8.86
N PHE A 433 15.96 4.97 -9.00
CA PHE A 433 14.51 4.94 -9.07
C PHE A 433 13.88 5.37 -7.74
N MET A 434 14.41 4.91 -6.60
CA MET A 434 13.96 5.35 -5.27
C MET A 434 14.15 6.86 -5.04
N GLN A 435 15.28 7.42 -5.47
CA GLN A 435 15.51 8.86 -5.41
C GLN A 435 14.48 9.61 -6.26
N THR A 436 14.24 9.14 -7.50
CA THR A 436 13.26 9.73 -8.41
C THR A 436 11.84 9.68 -7.84
N LEU A 437 11.45 8.55 -7.25
CA LEU A 437 10.15 8.39 -6.59
C LEU A 437 10.01 9.29 -5.37
N ASN A 438 11.07 9.47 -4.58
CA ASN A 438 11.02 10.37 -3.43
C ASN A 438 10.87 11.84 -3.86
N THR A 439 11.60 12.25 -4.92
CA THR A 439 11.42 13.57 -5.52
C THR A 439 10.00 13.74 -6.06
N ALA A 440 9.47 12.73 -6.75
CA ALA A 440 8.09 12.73 -7.23
C ALA A 440 7.09 12.82 -6.07
N TYR A 441 7.25 12.03 -5.00
CA TYR A 441 6.42 12.05 -3.81
C TYR A 441 6.34 13.45 -3.19
N HIS A 442 7.49 14.06 -2.90
CA HIS A 442 7.55 15.39 -2.31
C HIS A 442 6.87 16.43 -3.21
N ASN A 443 7.18 16.42 -4.51
CA ASN A 443 6.58 17.34 -5.46
C ASN A 443 5.05 17.13 -5.53
N ILE A 444 4.56 15.89 -5.65
CA ILE A 444 3.12 15.57 -5.63
C ILE A 444 2.46 16.11 -4.36
N ILE A 445 3.04 15.91 -3.18
CA ILE A 445 2.51 16.44 -1.92
C ILE A 445 2.42 17.97 -1.96
N HIS A 446 3.48 18.63 -2.42
CA HIS A 446 3.51 20.08 -2.52
C HIS A 446 2.44 20.63 -3.47
N TYR A 447 2.20 19.95 -4.61
CA TYR A 447 1.23 20.37 -5.63
C TYR A 447 -0.22 19.97 -5.32
N VAL A 448 -0.46 18.78 -4.76
CA VAL A 448 -1.80 18.18 -4.62
C VAL A 448 -2.36 18.30 -3.19
N VAL A 449 -1.52 18.10 -2.18
CA VAL A 449 -1.95 17.98 -0.77
C VAL A 449 -1.79 19.30 -0.02
N GLY A 450 -0.92 20.21 -0.47
CA GLY A 450 -0.82 21.59 0.04
C GLY A 450 -0.33 21.74 1.48
N LYS A 451 -0.15 20.64 2.22
CA LYS A 451 0.64 20.66 3.45
C LYS A 451 2.09 20.83 3.03
N LYS A 452 2.74 21.91 3.47
CA LYS A 452 4.20 21.89 3.59
C LYS A 452 4.50 20.60 4.37
N PRO A 453 5.26 19.63 3.82
CA PRO A 453 5.88 18.66 4.70
C PRO A 453 6.54 19.48 5.80
N LYS A 454 6.35 19.08 7.07
CA LYS A 454 7.28 19.56 8.09
C LYS A 454 8.63 19.08 7.60
N LEU A 455 9.36 19.96 6.92
CA LEU A 455 10.74 19.74 6.56
C LEU A 455 11.41 19.38 7.87
N VAL A 456 11.89 18.14 7.98
CA VAL A 456 12.91 17.84 8.97
C VAL A 456 14.07 18.78 8.62
N PRO A 457 14.39 19.76 9.47
CA PRO A 457 15.53 20.60 9.22
C PRO A 457 16.77 19.69 9.39
N ASN A 458 17.54 19.58 8.32
CA ASN A 458 18.90 19.03 8.23
C ASN A 458 19.05 17.53 7.88
N GLY A 459 19.74 17.30 6.77
CA GLY A 459 20.38 16.04 6.42
C GLY A 459 20.98 16.15 5.02
N ARG A 460 22.30 16.28 4.95
CA ARG A 460 23.12 16.58 3.75
C ARG A 460 22.95 15.54 2.63
N VAL A 461 23.22 16.02 1.41
CA VAL A 461 23.34 15.26 0.13
C VAL A 461 24.07 13.94 0.30
#